data_AF-A3MWT9-F1
#
_entry.id   AF-A3MWT9-F1
#
_cell.length_a   1.000
_cell.length_b   1.000
_cell.length_c   1.000
_cell.angle_alpha   90.00
_cell.angle_beta   90.00
_cell.angle_gamma   90.00
#
_symmetry.space_group_name_H-M   'P 1'
#
loop_
_entity.id
_entity.type
_entity.pdbx_description
1 polymer ?
#
loop_
_entity_poly.entity_id
_entity_poly.type
_entity_poly.pdbx_seq_one_letter_code
_entity_poly.pdbx_strand_id
1 'polypeptide(L)'
;MSNVKEFDLTYADLFRAPDREGAIVSVRVHRKVKAVLEELAKREGLDGVSELVRYLIAGYLLGKYGIERPREKVLVEPIVLTVNVNKRGEAVEDAVEAELALEEIGNVIRDVEDYLRKVKAGLASKNPEIAMRLAKRVAKALKTAKKFGLEEEYMKLVKLKTQLSMIESF
;
A
#
# COMPACT_ATOMS: atom_id res chain seq x y z
N MET A 1 20.59 -42.85 -1.51
CA MET A 1 19.94 -42.24 -2.69
C MET A 1 18.47 -42.63 -2.67
N SER A 2 17.61 -41.81 -2.09
CA SER A 2 16.17 -42.06 -2.04
C SER A 2 15.53 -41.51 -3.32
N ASN A 3 14.98 -42.40 -4.15
CA ASN A 3 14.17 -42.08 -5.33
C ASN A 3 12.91 -41.30 -4.92
N VAL A 4 13.04 -40.01 -4.64
CA VAL A 4 11.88 -39.12 -4.55
C VAL A 4 11.43 -38.92 -5.99
N LYS A 5 10.28 -39.50 -6.36
CA LYS A 5 9.59 -39.11 -7.59
C LYS A 5 9.43 -37.59 -7.53
N GLU A 6 10.02 -36.88 -8.49
CA GLU A 6 9.84 -35.44 -8.65
C GLU A 6 8.34 -35.25 -8.96
N PHE A 7 7.59 -34.77 -7.97
CA PHE A 7 6.18 -34.45 -8.16
C PHE A 7 6.13 -33.14 -8.94
N ASP A 8 5.44 -33.11 -10.07
CA ASP A 8 5.19 -31.90 -10.85
C ASP A 8 4.14 -31.04 -10.12
N LEU A 9 4.60 -30.31 -9.11
CA LEU A 9 3.75 -29.50 -8.23
C LEU A 9 4.56 -28.32 -7.68
N THR A 10 3.97 -27.12 -7.70
CA THR A 10 4.62 -25.90 -7.17
C THR A 10 4.02 -25.46 -5.83
N TYR A 11 4.72 -24.55 -5.14
CA TYR A 11 4.36 -24.22 -3.76
C TYR A 11 3.02 -23.50 -3.75
N ALA A 12 2.76 -22.70 -4.78
CA ALA A 12 1.49 -22.03 -4.98
C ALA A 12 0.34 -23.02 -5.19
N ASP A 13 0.59 -24.15 -5.87
CA ASP A 13 -0.43 -25.17 -6.16
C ASP A 13 -0.92 -25.87 -4.90
N LEU A 14 -0.11 -25.90 -3.83
CA LEU A 14 -0.52 -26.46 -2.54
C LEU A 14 -1.61 -25.65 -1.83
N PHE A 15 -1.66 -24.33 -2.04
CA PHE A 15 -2.52 -23.42 -1.26
C PHE A 15 -3.65 -22.80 -2.10
N ARG A 16 -3.51 -22.74 -3.42
CA ARG A 16 -4.48 -22.08 -4.30
C ARG A 16 -5.74 -22.92 -4.51
N ALA A 17 -6.91 -22.26 -4.49
CA ALA A 17 -8.14 -22.83 -5.02
C ALA A 17 -8.12 -22.70 -6.55
N PRO A 18 -8.28 -23.79 -7.32
CA PRO A 18 -8.40 -23.68 -8.77
C PRO A 18 -9.72 -23.00 -9.16
N ASP A 19 -9.64 -21.94 -9.95
CA ASP A 19 -10.80 -21.10 -10.32
C ASP A 19 -11.71 -21.76 -11.37
N ARG A 20 -11.20 -22.72 -12.17
CA ARG A 20 -11.93 -23.33 -13.30
C ARG A 20 -11.70 -24.84 -13.49
N GLU A 21 -10.49 -25.34 -13.25
CA GLU A 21 -10.12 -26.76 -13.42
C GLU A 21 -9.63 -27.36 -12.09
N GLY A 22 -10.57 -27.56 -11.16
CA GLY A 22 -10.28 -28.16 -9.87
C GLY A 22 -10.64 -29.63 -9.81
N ALA A 23 -9.78 -30.45 -9.22
CA ALA A 23 -10.15 -31.79 -8.80
C ALA A 23 -10.92 -31.73 -7.47
N ILE A 24 -12.12 -32.33 -7.42
CA ILE A 24 -12.92 -32.42 -6.19
C ILE A 24 -12.60 -33.73 -5.48
N VAL A 25 -12.11 -33.63 -4.24
CA VAL A 25 -11.92 -34.79 -3.36
C VAL A 25 -13.01 -34.80 -2.31
N SER A 26 -13.91 -35.78 -2.38
CA SER A 26 -15.01 -35.96 -1.42
C SER A 26 -14.61 -36.94 -0.33
N VAL A 27 -14.62 -36.50 0.94
CA VAL A 27 -14.29 -37.34 2.10
C VAL A 27 -15.51 -37.45 3.02
N ARG A 28 -15.82 -38.67 3.48
CA ARG A 28 -16.82 -38.88 4.53
C ARG A 28 -16.15 -38.85 5.89
N VAL A 29 -16.64 -37.99 6.77
CA VAL A 29 -16.18 -37.88 8.16
C VAL A 29 -17.35 -37.97 9.12
N HIS A 30 -17.08 -38.32 10.37
CA HIS A 30 -18.09 -38.34 11.41
C HIS A 30 -18.66 -36.92 11.64
N ARG A 31 -19.97 -36.80 11.92
CA ARG A 31 -20.65 -35.49 12.05
C ARG A 31 -20.00 -34.56 13.08
N LYS A 32 -19.56 -35.11 14.22
CA LYS A 32 -18.85 -34.33 15.26
C LYS A 32 -17.53 -33.76 14.76
N VAL A 33 -16.79 -34.51 13.93
CA VAL A 33 -15.52 -34.05 13.34
C VAL A 33 -15.80 -32.91 12.37
N LYS A 34 -16.84 -33.05 11.52
CA LYS A 34 -17.25 -31.97 10.62
C LYS A 34 -17.53 -30.67 11.36
N ALA A 35 -18.29 -30.73 12.47
CA ALA A 35 -18.61 -29.55 13.27
C ALA A 35 -17.36 -28.87 13.85
N VAL A 36 -16.38 -29.65 14.31
CA VAL A 36 -15.10 -29.11 14.79
C VAL A 36 -14.33 -28.42 13.65
N LEU A 37 -14.28 -29.02 12.46
CA LEU A 37 -13.60 -28.42 11.31
C LEU A 37 -14.27 -27.11 10.85
N GLU A 38 -15.59 -27.04 10.88
CA GLU A 38 -16.35 -25.81 10.56
C GLU A 38 -16.04 -24.68 11.54
N GLU A 39 -15.99 -24.99 12.84
CA GLU A 39 -15.65 -24.02 13.88
C GLU A 39 -14.19 -23.54 13.78
N LEU A 40 -13.25 -24.45 13.51
CA LEU A 40 -11.84 -24.10 13.33
C LEU A 40 -11.64 -23.20 12.10
N ALA A 41 -12.25 -23.54 10.96
CA ALA A 41 -12.17 -22.72 9.76
C ALA A 41 -12.68 -21.29 10.01
N LYS A 42 -13.80 -21.15 10.74
CA LYS A 42 -14.36 -19.85 11.11
C LYS A 42 -13.43 -19.05 12.04
N ARG A 43 -12.82 -19.71 13.03
CA ARG A 43 -11.88 -19.06 13.96
C ARG A 43 -10.62 -18.55 13.27
N GLU A 44 -10.16 -19.27 12.26
CA GLU A 44 -8.99 -18.90 11.45
C GLU A 44 -9.34 -17.90 10.34
N GLY A 45 -10.62 -17.54 10.17
CA GLY A 45 -11.06 -16.57 9.16
C GLY A 45 -11.01 -17.11 7.73
N LEU A 46 -11.11 -18.43 7.57
CA LEU A 46 -11.07 -19.12 6.26
C LEU A 46 -12.46 -19.17 5.61
N ASP A 47 -12.49 -19.26 4.28
CA ASP A 47 -13.72 -19.30 3.47
C ASP A 47 -14.52 -20.61 3.65
N GLY A 48 -13.93 -21.60 4.33
CA GLY A 48 -14.64 -22.79 4.79
C GLY A 48 -13.73 -23.98 5.08
N VAL A 49 -14.36 -25.14 5.34
CA VAL A 49 -13.65 -26.39 5.65
C VAL A 49 -12.72 -26.82 4.52
N SER A 50 -13.09 -26.56 3.28
CA SER A 50 -12.28 -26.93 2.11
C SER A 50 -10.92 -26.23 2.09
N GLU A 51 -10.87 -24.95 2.50
CA GLU A 51 -9.63 -24.19 2.59
C GLU A 51 -8.77 -24.66 3.75
N LEU A 52 -9.38 -24.88 4.92
CA LEU A 52 -8.71 -25.47 6.08
C LEU A 52 -8.05 -26.82 5.74
N VAL A 53 -8.81 -27.70 5.09
CA VAL A 53 -8.31 -29.03 4.68
C VAL A 53 -7.18 -28.91 3.67
N ARG A 54 -7.25 -27.95 2.73
CA ARG A 54 -6.17 -27.69 1.78
C ARG A 54 -4.88 -27.32 2.51
N TYR A 55 -4.94 -26.42 3.50
CA TYR A 55 -3.78 -26.02 4.29
C TYR A 55 -3.21 -27.15 5.13
N LEU A 56 -4.06 -27.99 5.72
CA LEU A 56 -3.62 -29.18 6.45
C LEU A 56 -2.90 -30.19 5.53
N ILE A 57 -3.45 -30.44 4.34
CA ILE A 57 -2.82 -31.32 3.34
C ILE A 57 -1.47 -30.72 2.90
N ALA A 58 -1.44 -29.43 2.57
CA ALA A 58 -0.22 -28.72 2.20
C ALA A 58 0.87 -28.84 3.28
N GLY A 59 0.52 -28.56 4.53
CA GLY A 59 1.43 -28.69 5.68
C GLY A 59 1.96 -30.11 5.85
N TYR A 60 1.10 -31.12 5.67
CA TYR A 60 1.52 -32.52 5.73
C TYR A 60 2.46 -32.91 4.58
N LEU A 61 2.17 -32.47 3.35
CA LEU A 61 3.00 -32.73 2.16
C LEU A 61 4.39 -32.08 2.29
N LEU A 62 4.44 -30.83 2.77
CA LEU A 62 5.68 -30.11 3.03
C LEU A 62 6.47 -30.76 4.17
N GLY A 63 5.83 -31.01 5.31
CA GLY A 63 6.50 -31.47 6.52
C GLY A 63 6.99 -32.92 6.43
N LYS A 64 6.19 -33.82 5.87
CA LYS A 64 6.51 -35.26 5.83
C LYS A 64 7.30 -35.67 4.60
N TYR A 65 6.95 -35.12 3.43
CA TYR A 65 7.52 -35.57 2.15
C TYR A 65 8.49 -34.56 1.55
N GLY A 66 8.57 -33.33 2.08
CA GLY A 66 9.49 -32.32 1.58
C GLY A 66 9.29 -32.00 0.10
N ILE A 67 8.05 -32.15 -0.39
CA ILE A 67 7.70 -32.10 -1.83
C ILE A 67 8.10 -30.76 -2.45
N GLU A 68 8.24 -29.72 -1.64
CA GLU A 68 8.91 -28.49 -2.04
C GLU A 68 9.45 -27.79 -0.80
N ARG A 69 10.66 -27.23 -0.90
CA ARG A 69 11.13 -26.28 0.11
C ARG A 69 10.81 -24.89 -0.41
N PRO A 70 10.20 -23.99 0.40
CA PRO A 70 10.16 -22.59 0.02
C PRO A 70 11.58 -22.18 -0.34
N ARG A 71 11.79 -21.67 -1.57
CA ARG A 71 13.10 -21.18 -2.01
C ARG A 71 13.65 -20.33 -0.87
N GLU A 72 14.87 -20.59 -0.42
CA GLU A 72 15.54 -19.74 0.56
C GLU A 72 15.38 -18.30 0.08
N LYS A 73 14.50 -17.54 0.74
CA LYS A 73 14.55 -16.10 0.61
C LYS A 73 15.92 -15.77 1.13
N VAL A 74 16.81 -15.30 0.25
CA VAL A 74 18.03 -14.62 0.66
C VAL A 74 17.55 -13.61 1.71
N LEU A 75 17.89 -13.88 2.97
CA LEU A 75 17.66 -12.97 4.08
C LEU A 75 18.56 -11.78 3.81
N VAL A 76 18.14 -10.91 2.89
CA VAL A 76 18.58 -9.53 2.93
C VAL A 76 18.15 -9.01 4.29
N GLU A 77 19.06 -8.29 4.96
CA GLU A 77 18.76 -7.65 6.23
C GLU A 77 17.39 -6.98 6.12
N PRO A 78 16.49 -7.19 7.09
CA PRO A 78 15.18 -6.56 7.04
C PRO A 78 15.39 -5.06 6.87
N ILE A 79 14.91 -4.51 5.76
CA ILE A 79 14.81 -3.06 5.63
C ILE A 79 13.88 -2.65 6.75
N VAL A 80 14.44 -2.07 7.82
CA VAL A 80 13.67 -1.50 8.92
C VAL A 80 12.95 -0.28 8.37
N LEU A 81 11.78 -0.52 7.77
CA LEU A 81 10.81 0.52 7.53
C LEU A 81 10.23 0.85 8.90
N THR A 82 10.71 1.94 9.49
CA THR A 82 10.05 2.59 10.62
C THR A 82 8.71 3.12 10.12
N VAL A 83 7.70 2.25 10.09
CA VAL A 83 6.33 2.68 9.90
C VAL A 83 5.95 3.37 11.20
N ASN A 84 5.96 4.70 11.22
CA ASN A 84 5.33 5.46 12.29
C ASN A 84 3.83 5.20 12.23
N VAL A 85 3.41 4.12 12.88
CA VAL A 85 2.01 3.88 13.20
C VAL A 85 1.71 4.86 14.33
N ASN A 86 1.35 6.10 13.98
CA ASN A 86 0.72 6.98 14.94
C ASN A 86 -0.56 6.28 15.40
N LYS A 87 -0.47 5.63 16.56
CA LYS A 87 -1.61 5.13 17.30
C LYS A 87 -2.51 6.34 17.54
N ARG A 88 -3.64 6.33 16.86
CA ARG A 88 -4.80 7.19 17.11
C ARG A 88 -4.96 7.42 18.61
N GLY A 89 -4.80 8.67 19.00
CA GLY A 89 -5.07 9.15 20.33
C GLY A 89 -5.17 10.66 20.36
N GLU A 90 -5.83 11.29 19.38
CA GLU A 90 -6.06 12.76 19.35
C GLU A 90 -7.04 13.15 18.23
N ALA A 91 -8.25 12.59 18.24
CA ALA A 91 -9.23 12.81 17.17
C ALA A 91 -9.83 14.25 17.10
N VAL A 92 -9.39 15.17 17.97
CA VAL A 92 -9.96 16.54 18.06
C VAL A 92 -8.92 17.62 17.74
N GLU A 93 -7.63 17.44 18.10
CA GLU A 93 -6.57 18.39 17.73
C GLU A 93 -6.13 18.25 16.25
N ASP A 94 -6.08 17.02 15.72
CA ASP A 94 -5.75 16.76 14.31
C ASP A 94 -6.75 17.42 13.33
N ALA A 95 -8.02 17.61 13.73
CA ALA A 95 -9.04 18.21 12.86
C ALA A 95 -8.82 19.72 12.68
N VAL A 96 -8.48 20.43 13.77
CA VAL A 96 -8.19 21.87 13.73
C VAL A 96 -6.86 22.13 13.02
N GLU A 97 -5.84 21.29 13.26
CA GLU A 97 -4.58 21.37 12.51
C GLU A 97 -4.77 21.08 11.02
N ALA A 98 -5.63 20.11 10.66
CA ALA A 98 -5.93 19.80 9.27
C ALA A 98 -6.68 20.95 8.56
N GLU A 99 -7.64 21.61 9.23
CA GLU A 99 -8.35 22.78 8.68
C GLU A 99 -7.41 23.97 8.48
N LEU A 100 -6.58 24.29 9.47
CA LEU A 100 -5.56 25.35 9.36
C LEU A 100 -4.56 25.05 8.24
N ALA A 101 -4.13 23.78 8.12
CA ALA A 101 -3.24 23.35 7.05
C ALA A 101 -3.89 23.47 5.66
N LEU A 102 -5.18 23.15 5.54
CA LEU A 102 -5.96 23.32 4.30
C LEU A 102 -6.01 24.80 3.88
N GLU A 103 -6.26 25.70 4.82
CA GLU A 103 -6.32 27.14 4.56
C GLU A 103 -4.94 27.69 4.14
N GLU A 104 -3.87 27.31 4.84
CA GLU A 104 -2.50 27.68 4.48
C GLU A 104 -2.11 27.17 3.09
N ILE A 105 -2.42 25.91 2.78
CA ILE A 105 -2.19 25.32 1.46
C ILE A 105 -2.98 26.08 0.39
N GLY A 106 -4.24 26.41 0.65
CA GLY A 106 -5.09 27.18 -0.25
C GLY A 106 -4.55 28.59 -0.53
N ASN A 107 -3.94 29.24 0.47
CA ASN A 107 -3.29 30.54 0.29
C ASN A 107 -2.02 30.43 -0.57
N VAL A 108 -1.21 29.38 -0.35
CA VAL A 108 -0.02 29.12 -1.19
C VAL A 108 -0.42 28.83 -2.64
N ILE A 109 -1.47 28.04 -2.87
CA ILE A 109 -2.00 27.77 -4.22
C ILE A 109 -2.40 29.07 -4.91
N ARG A 110 -3.21 29.92 -4.24
CA ARG A 110 -3.65 31.20 -4.78
C ARG A 110 -2.49 32.14 -5.12
N ASP A 111 -1.52 32.27 -4.21
CA ASP A 111 -0.34 33.13 -4.43
C ASP A 111 0.47 32.70 -5.65
N VAL A 112 0.62 31.38 -5.83
CA VAL A 112 1.38 30.81 -6.95
C VAL A 112 0.61 30.94 -8.26
N GLU A 113 -0.70 30.68 -8.24
CA GLU A 113 -1.58 30.85 -9.40
C GLU A 113 -1.62 32.30 -9.86
N ASP A 114 -1.72 33.27 -8.94
CA ASP A 114 -1.72 34.69 -9.26
C ASP A 114 -0.38 35.14 -9.87
N TYR A 115 0.74 34.68 -9.30
CA TYR A 115 2.06 34.93 -9.88
C TYR A 115 2.20 34.35 -11.29
N LEU A 116 1.82 33.08 -11.48
CA LEU A 116 1.85 32.41 -12.79
C LEU A 116 0.93 33.11 -13.81
N ARG A 117 -0.24 33.58 -13.38
CA ARG A 117 -1.18 34.32 -14.22
C ARG A 117 -0.61 35.67 -14.64
N LYS A 118 -0.02 36.44 -13.72
CA LYS A 118 0.62 37.73 -14.00
C LYS A 118 1.82 37.59 -14.92
N VAL A 119 2.63 36.54 -14.75
CA VAL A 119 3.77 36.23 -15.63
C VAL A 119 3.28 35.84 -17.04
N LYS A 120 2.27 34.97 -17.16
CA LYS A 120 1.68 34.58 -18.45
C LYS A 120 1.03 35.74 -19.20
N ALA A 121 0.42 36.67 -18.47
CA ALA A 121 -0.20 37.86 -19.04
C ALA A 121 0.83 38.97 -19.39
N GLY A 122 2.12 38.77 -19.11
CA GLY A 122 3.16 39.79 -19.32
C GLY A 122 3.07 40.98 -18.36
N LEU A 123 2.22 40.90 -17.33
CA LEU A 123 2.02 41.94 -16.32
C LEU A 123 3.11 41.94 -15.23
N ALA A 124 3.84 40.82 -15.10
CA ALA A 124 4.97 40.69 -14.19
C ALA A 124 6.19 40.12 -14.91
N SER A 125 7.37 40.65 -14.62
CA SER A 125 8.63 40.10 -15.11
C SER A 125 8.90 38.74 -14.46
N LYS A 126 9.56 37.83 -15.21
CA LYS A 126 10.05 36.55 -14.69
C LYS A 126 11.17 36.82 -13.69
N ASN A 127 10.79 37.07 -12.45
CA ASN A 127 11.74 37.29 -11.37
C ASN A 127 12.10 35.94 -10.71
N PRO A 128 13.33 35.43 -10.88
CA PRO A 128 13.74 34.12 -10.36
C PRO A 128 13.76 34.06 -8.83
N GLU A 129 13.96 35.20 -8.14
CA GLU A 129 13.96 35.25 -6.68
C GLU A 129 12.55 35.02 -6.11
N ILE A 130 11.54 35.60 -6.77
CA ILE A 130 10.13 35.40 -6.42
C ILE A 130 9.71 33.95 -6.72
N ALA A 131 10.12 33.42 -7.88
CA ALA A 131 9.86 32.03 -8.26
C ALA A 131 10.47 31.05 -7.24
N MET A 132 11.71 31.26 -6.83
CA MET A 132 12.38 30.42 -5.83
C MET A 132 11.72 30.50 -4.45
N ARG A 133 11.27 31.70 -4.03
CA ARG A 133 10.53 31.87 -2.77
C ARG A 133 9.19 31.12 -2.80
N LEU A 134 8.48 31.18 -3.92
CA LEU A 134 7.23 30.45 -4.12
C LEU A 134 7.47 28.94 -4.21
N ALA A 135 8.53 28.48 -4.88
CA ALA A 135 8.90 27.08 -4.95
C ALA A 135 9.20 26.49 -3.56
N LYS A 136 9.90 27.24 -2.69
CA LYS A 136 10.11 26.85 -1.29
C LYS A 136 8.81 26.75 -0.50
N ARG A 137 7.85 27.66 -0.72
CA ARG A 137 6.52 27.60 -0.08
C ARG A 137 5.71 26.41 -0.58
N VAL A 138 5.72 26.14 -1.89
CA VAL A 138 5.07 24.97 -2.50
C VAL A 138 5.68 23.66 -1.97
N ALA A 139 6.99 23.58 -1.81
CA ALA A 139 7.65 22.40 -1.24
C ALA A 139 7.23 22.13 0.22
N LYS A 140 7.09 23.18 1.04
CA LYS A 140 6.56 23.06 2.41
C LYS A 140 5.10 22.62 2.39
N ALA A 141 4.27 23.24 1.55
CA ALA A 141 2.85 22.88 1.39
C ALA A 141 2.65 21.42 0.92
N LEU A 142 3.50 20.91 0.03
CA LEU A 142 3.48 19.51 -0.41
C LEU A 142 3.77 18.53 0.73
N LYS A 143 4.71 18.87 1.62
CA LYS A 143 5.03 18.06 2.80
C LYS A 143 3.84 18.03 3.77
N THR A 144 3.19 19.17 3.97
CA THR A 144 2.00 19.30 4.82
C THR A 144 0.80 18.54 4.21
N ALA A 145 0.52 18.72 2.92
CA ALA A 145 -0.55 18.00 2.23
C ALA A 145 -0.38 16.47 2.31
N LYS A 146 0.86 15.97 2.16
CA LYS A 146 1.17 14.54 2.31
C LYS A 146 1.04 14.05 3.75
N LYS A 147 1.34 14.89 4.76
CA LYS A 147 1.19 14.57 6.19
C LYS A 147 -0.28 14.34 6.55
N PHE A 148 -1.18 15.16 6.00
CA PHE A 148 -2.61 15.15 6.33
C PHE A 148 -3.51 14.40 5.32
N GLY A 149 -2.94 13.77 4.29
CA GLY A 149 -3.71 12.98 3.31
C GLY A 149 -4.57 13.82 2.36
N LEU A 150 -4.19 15.07 2.10
CA LEU A 150 -4.91 16.01 1.24
C LEU A 150 -4.53 15.79 -0.24
N GLU A 151 -5.10 14.75 -0.85
CA GLU A 151 -4.70 14.27 -2.19
C GLU A 151 -4.99 15.29 -3.31
N GLU A 152 -6.11 16.00 -3.26
CA GLU A 152 -6.51 16.96 -4.29
C GLU A 152 -5.56 18.17 -4.33
N GLU A 153 -5.28 18.75 -3.16
CA GLU A 153 -4.35 19.86 -2.98
C GLU A 153 -2.92 19.45 -3.32
N TYR A 154 -2.53 18.22 -2.96
CA TYR A 154 -1.23 17.67 -3.32
C TYR A 154 -1.04 17.63 -4.84
N MET A 155 -2.03 17.12 -5.58
CA MET A 155 -1.97 17.06 -7.05
C MET A 155 -1.94 18.46 -7.69
N LYS A 156 -2.67 19.43 -7.13
CA LYS A 156 -2.61 20.84 -7.58
C LYS A 156 -1.23 21.44 -7.33
N LEU A 157 -0.66 21.26 -6.14
CA LEU A 157 0.67 21.77 -5.80
C LEU A 157 1.78 21.14 -6.65
N VAL A 158 1.69 19.85 -7.02
CA VAL A 158 2.65 19.21 -7.94
C VAL A 158 2.63 19.88 -9.31
N LYS A 159 1.45 20.16 -9.86
CA LYS A 159 1.31 20.87 -11.14
C LYS A 159 1.92 22.27 -11.09
N LEU A 160 1.62 23.01 -10.01
CA LEU A 160 2.14 24.38 -9.80
C LEU A 160 3.66 24.39 -9.63
N LYS A 161 4.23 23.39 -8.93
CA LYS A 161 5.68 23.22 -8.80
C LYS A 161 6.35 23.08 -10.17
N THR A 162 5.82 22.21 -11.04
CA THR A 162 6.35 22.03 -12.40
C THR A 162 6.27 23.32 -13.21
N GLN A 163 5.17 24.07 -13.08
CA GLN A 163 4.99 25.35 -13.76
C GLN A 163 5.96 26.44 -13.28
N LEU A 164 6.26 26.49 -11.97
CA LEU A 164 7.27 27.40 -11.42
C LEU A 164 8.70 27.04 -11.89
N SER A 165 9.06 25.76 -11.92
CA SER A 165 10.40 25.34 -12.36
C SER A 165 10.65 25.65 -13.84
N MET A 166 9.61 25.67 -14.68
CA MET A 166 9.71 26.13 -16.07
C MET A 166 9.99 27.64 -16.19
N ILE A 167 9.72 28.42 -15.15
CA ILE A 167 10.02 29.86 -15.11
C ILE A 167 11.44 30.10 -14.58
N GLU A 168 11.94 29.27 -13.66
CA GLU A 168 13.31 29.32 -13.14
C GLU A 168 14.38 28.91 -14.18
N SER A 169 13.97 28.22 -15.26
CA SER A 169 14.87 27.70 -16.30
C SER A 169 15.17 28.70 -17.43
N PHE A 170 14.81 29.98 -17.26
CA PHE A 170 15.07 31.10 -18.17
C PHE A 170 15.70 32.26 -17.42
#